data_AF-A0A8K0Y6Q1-F1
#
_entry.id   AF-A0A8K0Y6Q1-F1
#
_cell.length_a   1.000
_cell.length_b   1.000
_cell.length_c   1.000
_cell.angle_alpha   90.00
_cell.angle_beta   90.00
_cell.angle_gamma   90.00
#
_symmetry.space_group_name_H-M   'P 1'
#
loop_
_entity.id
_entity.type
_entity.pdbx_description
1 polymer ?
#
loop_
_entity_poly.entity_id
_entity_poly.type
_entity_poly.pdbx_seq_one_letter_code
_entity_poly.pdbx_strand_id
1 'polypeptide(L)' 'MFGSQKHCHVCGMDVKKETGIKRFGKYFCSNEDAQKYAEMQMARSKEDSGRGGGCCC' A
#
# COMPACT_ATOMS: atom_id res chain seq x y z
N MET A 1 24.68 -1.69 -14.16
CA MET A 1 24.17 -0.70 -13.17
C MET A 1 22.66 -0.88 -13.06
N PHE A 2 22.16 -1.73 -12.15
CA PHE A 2 20.73 -1.97 -12.02
C PHE A 2 20.12 -1.00 -11.00
N GLY A 3 19.89 0.24 -11.43
CA GLY A 3 19.08 1.18 -10.67
C GLY A 3 17.66 0.62 -10.57
N SER A 4 17.28 0.13 -9.40
CA SER A 4 15.92 -0.31 -9.12
C SER A 4 15.02 0.91 -9.01
N GLN A 5 14.68 1.49 -10.16
CA GLN A 5 13.61 2.47 -10.30
C GLN A 5 12.33 1.81 -9.78
N LYS A 6 11.78 2.39 -8.72
CA LYS A 6 10.50 1.97 -8.15
C LYS A 6 9.50 3.02 -8.58
N HIS A 7 8.27 2.63 -8.83
CA HIS A 7 7.24 3.59 -9.23
C HIS A 7 6.22 3.70 -8.12
N CYS A 8 5.70 4.90 -7.90
CA CYS A 8 4.62 5.10 -6.96
C CYS A 8 3.39 4.34 -7.44
N HIS A 9 2.79 3.54 -6.56
CA HIS A 9 1.60 2.76 -6.92
C HIS A 9 0.36 3.63 -7.16
N VAL A 10 0.33 4.86 -6.63
CA VAL A 10 -0.81 5.79 -6.74
C VAL A 10 -0.62 6.74 -7.91
N CYS A 11 0.49 7.46 -7.93
CA CYS A 11 0.75 8.55 -8.88
C CYS A 11 1.51 8.06 -10.15
N GLY A 12 2.08 6.85 -10.15
CA GLY A 12 2.86 6.31 -11.27
C GLY A 12 4.24 6.94 -11.46
N MET A 13 4.60 7.93 -10.65
CA MET A 13 5.88 8.65 -10.74
C MET A 13 7.07 7.78 -10.33
N ASP A 14 8.21 8.04 -10.96
CA ASP A 14 9.47 7.40 -10.63
C ASP A 14 9.95 7.83 -9.23
N VAL A 15 10.18 6.85 -8.37
CA VAL A 15 10.66 7.01 -7.00
C VAL A 15 11.90 6.15 -6.80
N LYS A 16 12.95 6.75 -6.24
CA LYS A 16 14.15 6.01 -5.90
C LYS A 16 13.85 5.11 -4.71
N LYS A 17 14.42 3.90 -4.69
CA LYS A 17 14.28 2.97 -3.54
C LYS A 17 14.71 3.60 -2.21
N GLU A 18 15.65 4.55 -2.27
CA GLU A 18 16.24 5.24 -1.13
C GLU A 18 15.35 6.35 -0.56
N THR A 19 14.60 7.04 -1.44
CA THR A 19 13.74 8.18 -1.08
C THR A 19 12.26 7.81 -1.04
N GLY A 20 11.88 6.71 -1.67
CA GLY A 20 10.51 6.24 -1.78
C GLY A 20 10.02 5.62 -0.48
N ILE A 21 8.83 6.02 -0.05
CA ILE A 21 8.22 5.50 1.17
C ILE A 21 7.67 4.11 0.88
N LYS A 22 8.10 3.10 1.66
CA LYS A 22 7.60 1.71 1.54
C LYS A 22 6.51 1.43 2.57
N ARG A 23 5.29 1.11 2.12
CA ARG A 23 4.16 0.68 2.97
C ARG A 23 3.47 -0.52 2.33
N PHE A 24 3.14 -1.55 3.11
CA PHE A 24 2.46 -2.77 2.62
C PHE A 24 3.12 -3.40 1.37
N GLY A 25 4.45 -3.30 1.25
CA GLY A 25 5.20 -3.81 0.09
C GLY A 25 5.15 -2.95 -1.18
N LYS A 26 4.41 -1.83 -1.18
CA LYS A 26 4.34 -0.86 -2.27
C LYS A 26 5.21 0.36 -1.98
N TYR A 27 5.65 1.04 -3.04
CA TYR A 27 6.42 2.29 -2.98
C TYR A 27 5.51 3.49 -3.30
N PHE A 28 5.77 4.61 -2.64
CA PHE A 28 4.98 5.83 -2.78
C PHE A 28 5.85 7.08 -2.93
N CYS A 29 5.34 8.03 -3.73
CA CYS A 29 5.93 9.35 -3.97
C CYS A 29 5.78 10.27 -2.76
N SER A 30 4.67 10.15 -2.04
CA SER A 30 4.31 11.03 -0.93
C SER A 30 3.79 10.24 0.28
N ASN A 31 3.93 10.83 1.47
CA ASN A 31 3.47 10.20 2.70
C ASN A 31 1.94 10.13 2.78
N GLU A 32 1.24 11.13 2.22
CA GLU A 32 -0.22 11.13 2.12
C GLU A 32 -0.76 9.95 1.31
N ASP A 33 -0.17 9.66 0.14
CA ASP A 33 -0.56 8.50 -0.67
C ASP A 33 -0.29 7.18 0.06
N ALA A 34 0.84 7.11 0.75
CA ALA A 34 1.23 5.96 1.55
C ALA A 34 0.28 5.74 2.75
N GLN A 35 -0.18 6.83 3.36
CA GLN A 35 -1.11 6.82 4.49
C GLN A 35 -2.53 6.48 4.04
N LYS A 36 -3.06 7.11 2.97
CA LYS A 36 -4.35 6.76 2.39
C LYS A 36 -4.40 5.28 2.00
N TYR A 37 -3.33 4.75 1.40
CA TYR A 37 -3.25 3.32 1.08
C TYR A 37 -3.25 2.46 2.34
N ALA A 38 -2.52 2.86 3.38
CA ALA A 38 -2.49 2.14 4.65
C ALA A 38 -3.87 2.13 5.34
N GLU A 39 -4.57 3.27 5.38
CA GLU A 39 -5.91 3.38 5.94
C GLU A 39 -6.91 2.53 5.16
N MET A 40 -6.83 2.53 3.84
CA MET A 40 -7.71 1.71 2.98
C MET A 40 -7.47 0.21 3.21
N GLN A 41 -6.22 -0.23 3.38
CA GLN A 41 -5.88 -1.62 3.72
C GLN A 41 -6.35 -1.99 5.13
N MET A 42 -6.19 -1.09 6.11
CA MET A 42 -6.67 -1.31 7.47
C MET A 42 -8.19 -1.38 7.55
N ALA A 43 -8.91 -0.52 6.82
CA ALA A 43 -10.37 -0.55 6.72
C ALA A 43 -10.85 -1.88 6.15
N ARG A 44 -10.20 -2.38 5.09
CA ARG A 44 -10.52 -3.66 4.45
C ARG A 44 -10.33 -4.85 5.41
N SER A 45 -9.29 -4.84 6.23
CA SER A 45 -9.09 -5.88 7.26
C SER A 45 -10.06 -5.77 8.44
N LYS A 46 -10.61 -4.57 8.68
CA LYS A 46 -11.58 -4.33 9.77
C LYS A 46 -13.02 -4.68 9.37
N GLU A 47 -13.34 -4.62 8.09
CA GLU A 47 -14.62 -5.11 7.56
C GLU A 47 -14.74 -6.64 7.61
N ASP A 48 -13.62 -7.37 7.52
CA ASP A 48 -13.61 -8.83 7.66
C ASP A 48 -13.84 -9.30 9.11
N SER A 49 -13.55 -8.45 10.10
CA SER A 49 -13.77 -8.75 11.51
C SER A 49 -15.14 -8.32 12.05
N GLY A 50 -15.99 -7.71 11.19
CA GLY A 50 -17.36 -7.31 11.51
C GLY A 50 -18.45 -8.17 10.85
N ARG A 51 -18.10 -9.07 9.92
CA ARG A 51 -19.04 -10.04 9.33
C ARG A 51 -18.81 -11.40 9.97
N GLY A 52 -19.44 -11.59 11.13
CA GLY A 52 -19.79 -12.93 11.57
C GLY A 52 -20.57 -13.64 10.46
N GLY A 53 -20.21 -14.90 10.21
CA GLY A 53 -21.09 -15.87 9.56
C GLY A 53 -20.53 -16.46 8.27
N GLY A 54 -20.08 -17.72 8.36
CA GLY A 54 -20.12 -18.64 7.22
C GLY A 54 -18.77 -19.06 6.65
N CYS A 55 -17.92 -19.68 7.48
CA CYS A 55 -17.05 -20.72 6.98
C CYS A 55 -17.93 -21.79 6.29
N CYS A 56 -17.53 -22.18 5.10
CA CYS A 56 -18.11 -23.24 4.30
C CYS A 56 -17.98 -24.58 5.05
N CYS A 57 -19.09 -25.12 5.55
CA CYS A 57 -19.26 -26.52 5.94
C CYS A 57 -20.64 -26.98 5.47
#